data_AF-A0A927BZP7-F1
#
_entry.id   AF-A0A927BZP7-F1
#
_cell.length_a   1.000
_cell.length_b   1.000
_cell.length_c   1.000
_cell.angle_alpha   90.00
_cell.angle_beta   90.00
_cell.angle_gamma   90.00
#
_symmetry.space_group_name_H-M   'P 1'
#
loop_
_entity.id
_entity.type
_entity.pdbx_description
1 polymer ?
#
loop_
_entity_poly.entity_id
_entity_poly.type
_entity_poly.pdbx_seq_one_letter_code
_entity_poly.pdbx_strand_id
1 'polypeptide(L)'
;MTTPRLEKRMGHPPIPERPTEFLTDLQRIALTRIENFGWKLKFIRRPLFQTPLVVVENAVGKKIGVLEEDGELNLKTEIFTLRESA
;
A
#
# COMPACT_ATOMS: atom_id res chain seq x y z
N MET A 1 -28.27 -15.50 -13.77
CA MET A 1 -28.04 -15.39 -12.31
C MET A 1 -26.55 -15.19 -12.13
N THR A 2 -26.13 -13.95 -11.81
CA THR A 2 -24.70 -13.59 -11.76
C THR A 2 -24.10 -14.07 -10.43
N THR A 3 -23.05 -14.88 -10.49
CA THR A 3 -22.29 -15.33 -9.31
C THR A 3 -21.56 -14.12 -8.71
N PRO A 4 -21.76 -13.78 -7.41
CA PRO A 4 -20.96 -12.75 -6.76
C PRO A 4 -19.53 -13.27 -6.66
N ARG A 5 -18.63 -12.61 -7.37
CA ARG A 5 -17.18 -12.79 -7.25
C ARG A 5 -16.83 -12.61 -5.78
N LEU A 6 -16.52 -13.72 -5.09
CA LEU A 6 -16.17 -13.73 -3.67
C LEU A 6 -15.13 -12.63 -3.42
N GLU A 7 -15.58 -11.56 -2.81
CA GLU A 7 -14.76 -10.47 -2.33
C GLU A 7 -13.89 -11.07 -1.22
N LYS A 8 -12.68 -11.53 -1.56
CA LYS A 8 -11.66 -11.99 -0.61
C LYS A 8 -11.13 -10.85 0.29
N ARG A 9 -11.90 -9.79 0.48
CA ARG A 9 -11.66 -8.75 1.47
C ARG A 9 -12.66 -9.04 2.57
N MET A 10 -12.25 -9.84 3.55
CA MET A 10 -13.01 -10.06 4.78
C MET A 10 -13.20 -8.73 5.52
N GLY A 11 -14.06 -7.82 5.07
CA GLY A 11 -14.53 -6.62 5.78
C GLY A 11 -13.48 -5.63 6.32
N HIS A 12 -12.18 -5.87 6.16
CA HIS A 12 -11.13 -5.07 6.75
C HIS A 12 -10.82 -3.89 5.82
N PRO A 13 -10.86 -2.66 6.33
CA PRO A 13 -10.56 -1.49 5.53
C PRO A 13 -9.13 -1.60 4.95
N PRO A 14 -8.90 -1.09 3.73
CA PRO A 14 -7.59 -1.16 3.05
C PRO A 14 -6.48 -0.47 3.84
N ILE A 15 -6.86 0.46 4.71
CA ILE A 15 -6.00 1.13 5.68
C ILE A 15 -6.55 0.72 7.05
N PRO A 16 -5.74 0.10 7.93
CA PRO A 16 -6.19 -0.17 9.29
C PRO A 16 -6.44 1.14 10.02
N GLU A 17 -7.25 1.11 11.07
CA GLU A 17 -7.46 2.24 11.98
C GLU A 17 -6.15 2.86 12.51
N ARG A 18 -5.09 2.05 12.62
CA ARG A 18 -3.75 2.46 13.07
C ARG A 18 -2.67 1.94 12.11
N PRO A 19 -2.46 2.60 10.95
CA PRO A 19 -1.46 2.17 9.97
C PRO A 19 -0.05 2.26 10.51
N THR A 20 0.20 3.23 11.39
CA THR A 20 1.48 3.45 12.07
C THR A 20 1.96 2.24 12.86
N GLU A 21 1.09 1.37 13.37
CA GLU A 21 1.50 0.16 14.10
C GLU A 21 2.12 -0.91 13.20
N PHE A 22 1.86 -0.85 11.89
CA PHE A 22 2.43 -1.76 10.89
C PHE A 22 3.64 -1.15 10.17
N LEU A 23 4.02 0.08 10.53
CA LEU A 23 5.14 0.83 9.96
C LEU A 23 6.31 0.81 10.95
N THR A 24 7.51 0.52 10.44
CA THR A 24 8.76 0.75 11.19
C THR A 24 9.00 2.24 11.42
N ASP A 25 9.87 2.60 12.36
CA ASP A 25 10.21 4.02 12.61
C ASP A 25 10.75 4.71 11.35
N LEU A 26 11.60 4.01 10.59
CA LEU A 26 12.12 4.51 9.31
C LEU A 26 11.00 4.72 8.28
N GLN A 27 10.05 3.78 8.18
CA GLN A 27 8.89 3.95 7.31
C GLN A 27 7.99 5.10 7.76
N ARG A 28 7.80 5.35 9.06
CA ARG A 28 7.02 6.51 9.53
C ARG A 28 7.68 7.83 9.15
N ILE A 29 8.99 7.93 9.33
CA ILE A 29 9.79 9.10 8.96
C ILE A 29 9.71 9.34 7.45
N ALA A 30 9.90 8.28 6.66
CA ALA A 30 9.86 8.35 5.22
C ALA A 30 8.45 8.68 4.69
N LEU A 31 7.39 8.10 5.28
CA LEU A 31 6.00 8.40 4.96
C LEU A 31 5.72 9.89 5.20
N THR A 32 6.05 10.41 6.38
CA THR A 32 5.89 11.84 6.70
C THR A 32 6.64 12.73 5.71
N ARG A 33 7.86 12.32 5.31
CA ARG A 33 8.65 13.06 4.32
C ARG A 33 7.94 13.08 2.96
N ILE A 34 7.48 11.95 2.44
CA ILE A 34 6.84 11.89 1.12
C ILE A 34 5.42 12.48 1.11
N GLU A 35 4.74 12.50 2.25
CA GLU A 35 3.46 13.20 2.43
C GLU A 35 3.57 14.70 2.15
N ASN A 36 4.68 15.33 2.50
CA ASN A 36 4.96 16.71 2.13
C ASN A 36 5.08 16.92 0.60
N PHE A 37 5.43 15.88 -0.16
CA PHE A 37 5.43 15.89 -1.63
C PHE A 37 4.08 15.47 -2.23
N GLY A 38 3.05 15.32 -1.40
CA GLY A 38 1.70 14.92 -1.79
C GLY A 38 1.52 13.42 -2.01
N TRP A 39 2.48 12.59 -1.60
CA TRP A 39 2.26 11.14 -1.55
C TRP A 39 1.35 10.79 -0.38
N LYS A 40 0.64 9.67 -0.48
CA LYS A 40 -0.25 9.20 0.59
C LYS A 40 -0.24 7.70 0.67
N LEU A 41 -0.48 7.18 1.87
CA LEU A 41 -0.65 5.75 2.08
C LEU A 41 -1.90 5.25 1.32
N LYS A 42 -1.73 4.25 0.46
CA LYS A 42 -2.82 3.65 -0.31
C LYS A 42 -3.39 2.40 0.38
N PHE A 43 -2.53 1.45 0.73
CA PHE A 43 -2.89 0.26 1.52
C PHE A 43 -1.63 -0.42 2.05
N ILE A 44 -1.80 -1.29 3.04
CA ILE A 44 -0.72 -2.12 3.60
C ILE A 44 -1.06 -3.59 3.34
N ARG A 45 -0.21 -4.30 2.58
CA ARG A 45 -0.35 -5.75 2.38
C ARG A 45 0.26 -6.49 3.55
N ARG A 46 -0.52 -7.36 4.18
CA ARG A 46 -0.13 -8.14 5.36
C ARG A 46 -0.25 -9.63 5.05
N PRO A 47 0.71 -10.21 4.32
CA PRO A 47 0.79 -11.66 4.16
C PRO A 47 1.11 -12.32 5.52
N LEU A 48 0.49 -13.47 5.81
CA LEU A 48 0.61 -14.14 7.11
C LEU A 48 2.05 -14.60 7.44
N PHE A 49 2.93 -14.70 6.44
CA PHE A 49 4.28 -15.25 6.56
C PHE A 49 5.38 -14.35 5.97
N GLN A 50 5.09 -13.07 5.65
CA GLN A 50 6.10 -12.15 5.12
C GLN A 50 5.94 -10.76 5.74
N THR A 51 6.96 -9.92 5.58
CA THR A 51 6.95 -8.53 6.03
C THR A 51 5.75 -7.75 5.46
N PRO A 52 5.09 -6.90 6.27
CA PRO A 52 4.06 -5.99 5.76
C PRO A 52 4.63 -5.03 4.70
N LEU A 53 4.03 -5.04 3.51
CA LEU A 53 4.39 -4.14 2.42
C LEU A 53 3.50 -2.90 2.46
N VAL A 54 4.13 -1.74 2.65
CA VAL A 54 3.46 -0.44 2.73
C VAL A 54 3.41 0.15 1.32
N VAL A 55 2.22 0.31 0.77
CA VAL A 55 2.04 0.84 -0.59
C VAL A 55 1.54 2.28 -0.52
N VAL A 56 2.26 3.17 -1.20
CA VAL A 56 1.97 4.61 -1.26
C VAL A 56 1.66 5.02 -2.70
N GLU A 57 0.83 6.04 -2.87
CA GLU A 57 0.53 6.63 -4.17
C GLU A 57 0.92 8.10 -4.20
N ASN A 58 1.27 8.61 -5.38
CA ASN A 58 1.50 10.02 -5.55
C ASN A 58 0.19 10.82 -5.54
N ALA A 59 0.27 12.15 -5.39
CA ALA A 59 -0.88 13.05 -5.36
C ALA A 59 -1.83 12.89 -6.56
N VAL A 60 -1.26 12.56 -7.73
CA VAL A 60 -1.96 12.43 -9.01
C VAL A 60 -2.56 11.02 -9.19
N GLY A 61 -2.28 10.07 -8.29
CA GLY A 61 -2.70 8.66 -8.41
C GLY A 61 -2.10 7.91 -9.61
N LYS A 62 -1.10 8.49 -10.29
CA LYS A 62 -0.44 7.91 -11.48
C LYS A 62 0.75 7.02 -11.15
N LYS A 63 1.40 7.26 -10.00
CA LYS A 63 2.57 6.52 -9.56
C LYS A 63 2.27 5.85 -8.24
N ILE A 64 2.68 4.59 -8.14
CA ILE A 64 2.62 3.81 -6.92
C ILE A 64 4.06 3.47 -6.54
N GLY A 65 4.33 3.46 -5.25
CA GLY A 65 5.60 3.03 -4.67
C GLY A 65 5.36 2.10 -3.50
N VAL A 66 6.37 1.30 -3.18
CA VAL A 66 6.42 0.52 -1.96
C VAL A 66 7.42 1.19 -1.04
N LEU A 67 7.02 1.41 0.20
CA LEU A 67 7.92 1.86 1.25
C LEU A 67 8.50 0.61 1.93
N GLU A 68 9.79 0.39 1.74
CA GLU A 68 10.51 -0.76 2.31
C GLU A 68 10.78 -0.54 3.81
N GLU A 69 11.17 -1.59 4.52
CA GLU A 69 11.38 -1.54 5.99
C GLU A 69 12.45 -0.53 6.41
N ASP A 70 13.43 -0.30 5.53
CA ASP A 70 14.52 0.68 5.69
C ASP A 70 14.06 2.13 5.45
N GLY A 71 12.79 2.34 5.05
CA GLY A 71 12.26 3.66 4.71
C GLY A 71 12.58 4.11 3.28
N GLU A 72 13.22 3.27 2.47
CA GLU A 72 13.40 3.54 1.04
C GLU A 72 12.07 3.43 0.27
N LEU A 73 11.82 4.42 -0.60
CA LEU A 73 10.66 4.41 -1.50
C LEU A 73 11.05 3.72 -2.81
N ASN A 74 10.62 2.48 -2.96
CA ASN A 74 10.84 1.70 -4.15
C ASN A 74 9.72 1.91 -5.18
N LEU A 75 10.04 2.66 -6.25
CA LEU A 75 9.11 2.93 -7.37
C LEU A 75 9.21 1.87 -8.49
N LYS A 76 10.22 0.99 -8.43
CA LYS A 76 10.43 -0.06 -9.44
C LYS A 76 9.57 -1.29 -9.20
N THR A 77 8.80 -1.31 -8.12
CA THR A 77 7.85 -2.39 -7.88
C THR A 77 6.77 -2.33 -8.95
N GLU A 78 6.87 -3.23 -9.92
CA GLU A 78 5.78 -3.63 -10.81
C GLU A 78 4.69 -4.26 -9.93
N ILE A 79 3.99 -3.43 -9.15
CA ILE A 79 2.73 -3.85 -8.56
C ILE A 79 1.84 -4.04 -9.76
N PHE A 80 1.71 -5.29 -10.20
CA PHE A 80 0.76 -5.73 -11.20
C PHE A 80 -0.60 -5.14 -10.81
N THR A 81 -0.90 -3.97 -11.37
CA THR A 81 -2.26 -3.51 -11.48
C THR A 81 -2.83 -4.52 -12.47
N LEU A 82 -3.49 -5.54 -11.93
CA LEU A 82 -4.36 -6.40 -12.72
C LEU A 82 -5.48 -5.48 -13.23
N ARG A 83 -5.16 -4.73 -14.27
CA ARG A 83 -6.14 -4.15 -15.17
C ARG A 83 -6.74 -5.34 -15.87
N GLU A 84 -7.81 -5.87 -15.29
CA GLU A 84 -8.74 -6.71 -16.03
C GLU A 84 -9.12 -5.94 -17.30
N SER A 85 -8.72 -6.48 -18.44
CA SER A 85 -9.08 -5.99 -19.75
C SER A 85 -9.20 -7.20 -20.65
N ALA A 86 -10.36 -7.24 -21.30
CA ALA A 86 -10.90 -8.21 -22.26
C ALA A 86 -11.53 -9.47 -21.64
#